data_AF-A0A847EGR9-F1
#
_entry.id   AF-A0A847EGR9-F1
#
_cell.length_a   1.000
_cell.length_b   1.000
_cell.length_c   1.000
_cell.angle_alpha   90.00
_cell.angle_beta   90.00
_cell.angle_gamma   90.00
#
_symmetry.space_group_name_H-M   'P 1'
#
loop_
_entity.id
_entity.type
_entity.pdbx_description
1 polymer ?
#
loop_
_entity_poly.entity_id
_entity_poly.type
_entity_poly.pdbx_seq_one_letter_code
_entity_poly.pdbx_strand_id
1 'polypeptide(L)'
;GDLEDLFGGLFGGGRSGGFGRQPRSRKGKDIEHAVEVTLEEAYQGTNRVLSMQTREACPSCGGSGHIANAVCSACMGSGMISGMKRLEVKIPSGVATGSRVRISGKGEAGYGGGSAGDLFLVITVRPHSQFERKGENLYTEVPVPLTVAVLGGEVQVPTVKGTRLALKIPEATQNGREFRLKGQGMPKLGGGAFGDLIAKVNVVLPEKLTDDERTLYKQLAVLRSNQ
;
A
#
# COMPACT_ATOMS: atom_id res chain seq x y z
N GLY A 1 31.02 -69.20 19.53
CA GLY A 1 29.63 -69.06 19.07
C GLY A 1 28.88 -68.30 20.16
N ASP A 2 27.92 -67.45 19.86
CA ASP A 2 27.08 -67.51 18.67
C ASP A 2 26.61 -66.13 18.21
N LEU A 3 26.82 -65.91 16.91
CA LEU A 3 26.30 -64.82 16.09
C LEU A 3 24.86 -65.13 15.61
N GLU A 4 24.09 -65.92 16.37
CA GLU A 4 22.81 -66.48 15.92
C GLU A 4 21.57 -65.88 16.60
N ASP A 5 21.70 -65.10 17.67
CA ASP A 5 20.53 -64.51 18.36
C ASP A 5 20.21 -63.05 17.97
N LEU A 6 20.99 -62.44 17.05
CA LEU A 6 20.74 -61.07 16.57
C LEU A 6 20.10 -60.98 15.17
N PHE A 7 19.92 -62.12 14.49
CA PHE A 7 19.32 -62.22 13.14
C PHE A 7 18.00 -63.02 13.11
N GLY A 8 17.35 -63.22 14.26
CA GLY A 8 16.11 -64.00 14.37
C GLY A 8 14.80 -63.25 14.05
N GLY A 9 14.85 -61.96 13.70
CA GLY A 9 13.65 -61.12 13.49
C GLY A 9 13.41 -60.60 12.07
N LEU A 10 14.27 -60.94 11.09
CA LEU A 10 14.31 -60.25 9.79
C LEU A 10 13.68 -61.02 8.62
N PHE A 11 13.05 -62.17 8.83
CA PHE A 11 12.47 -62.94 7.72
C PHE A 11 11.09 -63.52 8.06
N GLY A 12 10.17 -62.63 8.44
CA GLY A 12 8.72 -62.87 8.42
C GLY A 12 8.13 -62.41 7.09
N GLY A 13 7.76 -63.35 6.24
CA GLY A 13 7.32 -63.13 4.86
C GLY A 13 6.13 -62.17 4.69
N GLY A 14 6.32 -61.21 3.79
CA GLY A 14 5.28 -60.34 3.26
C GLY A 14 5.76 -59.73 1.95
N ARG A 15 5.25 -60.29 0.85
CA ARG A 15 5.51 -59.93 -0.55
C ARG A 15 5.79 -58.44 -0.80
N SER A 16 6.83 -58.21 -1.61
CA SER A 16 6.99 -57.11 -2.55
C SER A 16 5.72 -56.29 -2.80
N GLY A 17 5.79 -55.02 -2.43
CA GLY A 17 4.76 -54.03 -2.68
C GLY A 17 5.25 -52.65 -2.31
N GLY A 18 6.42 -52.26 -2.83
CA GLY A 18 6.83 -50.86 -2.90
C GLY A 18 5.90 -50.10 -3.83
N PHE A 19 4.65 -49.92 -3.42
CA PHE A 19 3.66 -49.14 -4.13
C PHE A 19 3.79 -47.70 -3.66
N GLY A 20 4.28 -46.86 -4.57
CA GLY A 20 4.57 -45.45 -4.35
C GLY A 20 3.47 -44.75 -3.58
N ARG A 21 3.84 -44.11 -2.47
CA ARG A 21 2.95 -43.20 -1.75
C ARG A 21 2.55 -42.12 -2.73
N GLN A 22 1.31 -42.16 -3.23
CA GLN A 22 0.79 -41.11 -4.10
C GLN A 22 1.07 -39.75 -3.43
N PRO A 23 1.66 -38.79 -4.16
CA PRO A 23 1.94 -37.48 -3.60
C PRO A 23 0.63 -36.88 -3.08
N ARG A 24 0.53 -36.66 -1.77
CA ARG A 24 -0.65 -36.04 -1.17
C ARG A 24 -0.79 -34.63 -1.74
N SER A 25 -1.99 -34.29 -2.19
CA SER A 25 -2.30 -32.93 -2.63
C SER A 25 -2.06 -31.95 -1.46
N ARG A 26 -1.36 -30.85 -1.73
CA ARG A 26 -1.08 -29.79 -0.75
C ARG A 26 -1.39 -28.45 -1.38
N LYS A 27 -2.11 -27.59 -0.64
CA LYS A 27 -2.34 -26.20 -1.04
C LYS A 27 -0.99 -25.48 -1.18
N GLY A 28 -0.87 -24.63 -2.19
CA GLY A 28 0.28 -23.75 -2.36
C GLY A 28 0.37 -22.72 -1.23
N LYS A 29 1.57 -22.18 -1.02
CA LYS A 29 1.78 -21.16 0.02
C LYS A 29 1.24 -19.81 -0.41
N ASP A 30 0.78 -19.05 0.56
CA ASP A 30 0.42 -17.66 0.36
C ASP A 30 1.70 -16.81 0.19
N ILE A 31 1.62 -15.79 -0.65
CA ILE A 31 2.73 -14.87 -0.94
C ILE A 31 2.37 -13.49 -0.43
N GLU A 32 3.31 -12.80 0.21
CA GLU A 32 3.17 -11.38 0.52
C GLU A 32 4.05 -10.55 -0.41
N HIS A 33 3.48 -9.46 -0.94
CA HIS A 33 4.20 -8.53 -1.81
C HIS A 33 3.97 -7.10 -1.33
N ALA A 34 5.05 -6.40 -1.00
CA ALA A 34 4.97 -5.00 -0.61
C ALA A 34 4.72 -4.13 -1.84
N VAL A 35 3.72 -3.25 -1.77
CA VAL A 35 3.40 -2.32 -2.86
C VAL A 35 3.40 -0.90 -2.33
N GLU A 36 4.21 -0.06 -2.95
CA GLU A 36 4.30 1.36 -2.64
C GLU A 36 3.38 2.17 -3.55
N VAL A 37 2.53 2.99 -2.95
CA VAL A 37 1.53 3.83 -3.65
C VAL A 37 1.66 5.28 -3.21
N THR A 38 1.31 6.23 -4.09
CA THR A 38 1.19 7.64 -3.69
C THR A 38 -0.10 7.90 -2.93
N LEU A 39 -0.18 9.09 -2.31
CA LEU A 39 -1.39 9.53 -1.64
C LEU A 39 -2.56 9.70 -2.63
N GLU A 40 -2.30 10.17 -3.85
CA GLU A 40 -3.29 10.33 -4.92
C GLU A 40 -3.80 8.98 -5.42
N GLU A 41 -2.91 8.00 -5.58
CA GLU A 41 -3.28 6.63 -5.93
C GLU A 41 -4.10 5.96 -4.82
N ALA A 42 -3.72 6.18 -3.56
CA ALA A 42 -4.52 5.75 -2.43
C ALA A 42 -5.89 6.46 -2.37
N TYR A 43 -5.98 7.70 -2.86
CA TYR A 43 -7.22 8.46 -2.94
C TYR A 43 -8.15 7.94 -4.03
N GLN A 44 -7.65 7.73 -5.24
CA GLN A 44 -8.48 7.36 -6.40
C GLN A 44 -8.67 5.84 -6.53
N GLY A 45 -7.77 5.05 -5.95
CA GLY A 45 -7.56 3.66 -6.34
C GLY A 45 -6.74 3.59 -7.62
N THR A 46 -6.00 2.50 -7.82
CA THR A 46 -5.12 2.33 -8.98
C THR A 46 -5.04 0.86 -9.41
N ASN A 47 -4.77 0.63 -10.69
CA ASN A 47 -4.40 -0.69 -11.19
C ASN A 47 -2.88 -0.74 -11.32
N ARG A 48 -2.25 -1.76 -10.75
CA ARG A 48 -0.80 -1.97 -10.85
C ARG A 48 -0.51 -3.31 -11.51
N VAL A 49 0.50 -3.32 -12.37
CA VAL A 49 1.04 -4.57 -12.95
C VAL A 49 2.21 -4.99 -12.08
N LEU A 50 2.09 -6.15 -11.44
CA LEU A 50 3.13 -6.75 -10.62
C LEU A 50 3.81 -7.86 -11.42
N SER A 51 5.14 -7.90 -11.36
CA SER A 51 5.94 -9.00 -11.90
C SER A 51 6.45 -9.84 -10.74
N MET A 52 6.03 -11.10 -10.67
CA MET A 52 6.39 -12.00 -9.59
C MET A 52 6.95 -13.30 -10.15
N GLN A 53 7.97 -13.84 -9.48
CA GLN A 53 8.42 -15.19 -9.76
C GLN A 53 7.46 -16.18 -9.10
N THR A 54 6.81 -17.00 -9.92
CA THR A 54 5.90 -18.06 -9.44
C THR A 54 6.46 -19.41 -9.83
N ARG A 55 6.28 -20.39 -8.95
CA ARG A 55 6.45 -21.80 -9.30
C ARG A 55 5.12 -22.34 -9.79
N GLU A 56 5.11 -22.85 -11.01
CA GLU A 56 3.95 -23.49 -11.62
C GLU A 56 4.24 -24.97 -11.85
N ALA A 57 3.19 -25.79 -11.90
CA ALA A 57 3.33 -27.21 -12.21
C ALA A 57 3.97 -27.37 -13.59
N CYS A 58 4.96 -28.25 -13.72
CA CYS A 58 5.62 -28.49 -14.99
C CYS A 58 4.60 -29.01 -16.01
N PRO A 59 4.40 -28.30 -17.15
CA PRO A 59 3.37 -28.67 -18.13
C PRO A 59 3.66 -30.02 -18.78
N SER A 60 4.94 -30.41 -18.87
CA SER A 60 5.37 -31.68 -19.49
C SER A 60 4.99 -32.91 -18.66
N CYS A 61 4.95 -32.81 -17.33
CA CYS A 61 4.61 -33.94 -16.44
C CYS A 61 3.35 -33.69 -15.59
N GLY A 62 2.67 -32.56 -15.77
CA GLY A 62 1.48 -32.19 -14.99
C GLY A 62 1.74 -32.03 -13.49
N GLY A 63 3.00 -31.76 -13.08
CA GLY A 63 3.35 -31.63 -11.67
C GLY A 63 3.87 -32.90 -10.99
N SER A 64 3.90 -34.04 -11.67
CA SER A 64 4.30 -35.33 -11.08
C SER A 64 5.80 -35.48 -10.88
N GLY A 65 6.62 -34.73 -11.62
CA GLY A 65 8.08 -34.91 -11.69
C GLY A 65 8.53 -36.07 -12.57
N HIS A 66 7.60 -36.92 -13.04
CA HIS A 66 7.91 -38.13 -13.79
C HIS A 66 6.97 -38.35 -14.98
N ILE A 67 7.51 -38.86 -16.08
CA ILE A 67 6.75 -39.24 -17.28
C ILE A 67 7.04 -40.71 -17.54
N ALA A 68 6.00 -41.56 -17.52
CA ALA A 68 6.12 -43.00 -17.75
C ALA A 68 7.27 -43.67 -16.94
N ASN A 69 7.35 -43.37 -15.64
CA ASN A 69 8.37 -43.84 -14.69
C ASN A 69 9.81 -43.32 -14.92
N ALA A 70 10.04 -42.45 -15.91
CA ALA A 70 11.31 -41.74 -16.09
C ALA A 70 11.26 -40.35 -15.41
N VAL A 71 12.41 -39.83 -14.96
CA VAL A 71 12.53 -38.47 -14.43
C VAL A 71 12.20 -37.47 -15.56
N CYS A 72 11.30 -36.53 -15.29
CA CYS A 72 10.95 -35.49 -16.26
C CYS A 72 12.16 -34.58 -16.51
N SER A 73 12.65 -34.51 -17.75
CA SER A 73 13.81 -33.69 -18.14
C SER A 73 13.55 -32.19 -18.02
N ALA A 74 12.31 -31.74 -18.26
CA ALA A 74 11.94 -30.32 -18.23
C ALA A 74 11.99 -29.70 -16.83
N CYS A 75 11.65 -30.47 -15.78
CA CYS A 75 11.69 -30.02 -14.39
C CYS A 75 12.75 -30.75 -13.55
N MET A 76 13.54 -31.63 -14.16
CA MET A 76 14.57 -32.46 -13.53
C MET A 76 14.05 -33.21 -12.28
N GLY A 77 12.83 -33.75 -12.37
CA GLY A 77 12.20 -34.49 -11.26
C GLY A 77 11.48 -33.64 -10.21
N SER A 78 11.61 -32.32 -10.24
CA SER A 78 10.98 -31.45 -9.22
C SER A 78 9.46 -31.31 -9.36
N GLY A 79 8.92 -31.58 -10.55
CA GLY A 79 7.51 -31.38 -10.88
C GLY A 79 7.11 -29.90 -11.02
N MET A 80 8.02 -28.95 -10.82
CA MET A 80 7.73 -27.52 -10.81
C MET A 80 8.70 -26.77 -11.73
N ILE A 81 8.25 -25.69 -12.34
CA ILE A 81 9.08 -24.76 -13.10
C ILE A 81 8.88 -23.34 -12.56
N SER A 82 9.98 -22.59 -12.38
CA SER A 82 9.90 -21.19 -11.99
C SER A 82 9.74 -20.32 -13.24
N GLY A 83 8.77 -19.40 -13.23
CA GLY A 83 8.54 -18.44 -14.31
C GLY A 83 8.21 -17.06 -13.77
N MET A 84 8.42 -16.02 -14.59
CA MET A 84 7.92 -14.68 -14.28
C MET A 84 6.48 -14.55 -14.76
N LYS A 85 5.59 -14.16 -13.85
CA LYS A 85 4.19 -13.90 -14.13
C LYS A 85 3.88 -12.43 -13.94
N ARG A 86 3.25 -11.82 -14.94
CA ARG A 86 2.69 -10.47 -14.84
C ARG A 86 1.23 -10.57 -14.42
N LEU A 87 0.88 -9.90 -13.32
CA LEU A 87 -0.46 -9.88 -12.77
C LEU A 87 -0.93 -8.43 -12.66
N GLU A 88 -2.05 -8.10 -13.28
CA GLU A 88 -2.73 -6.85 -13.03
C GLU A 88 -3.59 -6.98 -11.77
N VAL A 89 -3.35 -6.11 -10.79
CA VAL A 89 -4.07 -6.07 -9.52
C VAL A 89 -4.71 -4.71 -9.34
N LYS A 90 -5.95 -4.71 -8.84
CA LYS A 90 -6.68 -3.50 -8.48
C LYS A 90 -6.48 -3.19 -7.00
N ILE A 91 -5.94 -2.01 -6.73
CA ILE A 91 -5.80 -1.47 -5.38
C ILE A 91 -7.00 -0.54 -5.14
N PRO A 92 -7.85 -0.83 -4.13
CA PRO A 92 -9.03 -0.01 -3.87
C PRO A 92 -8.64 1.38 -3.36
N SER A 93 -9.53 2.35 -3.54
CA SER A 93 -9.39 3.66 -2.90
C SER A 93 -9.54 3.54 -1.38
N GLY A 94 -8.90 4.46 -0.66
CA GLY A 94 -8.90 4.53 0.79
C GLY A 94 -7.86 3.64 1.48
N VAL A 95 -7.07 2.86 0.72
CA VAL A 95 -5.97 2.07 1.28
C VAL A 95 -5.01 2.96 2.05
N ALA A 96 -4.58 2.49 3.21
CA ALA A 96 -3.61 3.14 4.08
C ALA A 96 -2.36 2.27 4.25
N THR A 97 -1.26 2.84 4.74
CA THR A 97 -0.07 2.07 5.11
C THR A 97 -0.45 0.94 6.07
N GLY A 98 -0.02 -0.28 5.79
CA GLY A 98 -0.39 -1.49 6.52
C GLY A 98 -1.66 -2.19 6.02
N SER A 99 -2.37 -1.62 5.03
CA SER A 99 -3.52 -2.29 4.41
C SER A 99 -3.09 -3.58 3.71
N ARG A 100 -3.87 -4.65 3.88
CA ARG A 100 -3.61 -5.97 3.29
C ARG A 100 -4.68 -6.30 2.27
N VAL A 101 -4.34 -6.26 0.99
CA VAL A 101 -5.27 -6.59 -0.12
C VAL A 101 -5.04 -8.03 -0.56
N ARG A 102 -6.07 -8.87 -0.45
CA ARG A 102 -6.00 -10.29 -0.83
C ARG A 102 -6.43 -10.48 -2.29
N ILE A 103 -5.60 -11.16 -3.05
CA ILE A 103 -5.88 -11.64 -4.41
C ILE A 103 -5.91 -13.17 -4.38
N SER A 104 -7.11 -13.73 -4.40
CA SER A 104 -7.33 -15.17 -4.22
C SER A 104 -6.70 -16.00 -5.35
N GLY A 105 -6.03 -17.10 -4.99
CA GLY A 105 -5.47 -18.06 -5.93
C GLY A 105 -4.28 -17.55 -6.76
N LYS A 106 -3.65 -16.44 -6.36
CA LYS A 106 -2.47 -15.86 -7.02
C LYS A 106 -1.16 -16.03 -6.25
N GLY A 107 -1.17 -16.86 -5.20
CA GLY A 107 0.03 -17.29 -4.47
C GLY A 107 0.79 -18.41 -5.20
N GLU A 108 1.58 -19.21 -4.46
CA GLU A 108 2.31 -20.33 -5.06
C GLU A 108 1.36 -21.42 -5.56
N ALA A 109 1.77 -22.17 -6.59
CA ALA A 109 1.00 -23.33 -7.03
C ALA A 109 0.97 -24.42 -5.95
N GLY A 110 -0.17 -25.12 -5.85
CA GLY A 110 -0.28 -26.30 -5.01
C GLY A 110 0.43 -27.51 -5.61
N TYR A 111 0.77 -28.46 -4.75
CA TYR A 111 1.43 -29.71 -5.14
C TYR A 111 0.40 -30.83 -5.34
N GLY A 112 0.62 -31.72 -6.31
CA GLY A 112 -0.22 -32.90 -6.53
C GLY A 112 -1.70 -32.58 -6.78
N GLY A 113 -2.00 -31.51 -7.53
CA GLY A 113 -3.38 -31.07 -7.80
C GLY A 113 -4.02 -30.23 -6.68
N GLY A 114 -3.26 -29.82 -5.67
CA GLY A 114 -3.73 -28.85 -4.67
C GLY A 114 -3.95 -27.45 -5.27
N SER A 115 -4.88 -26.68 -4.68
CA SER A 115 -5.13 -25.30 -5.12
C SER A 115 -3.94 -24.38 -4.84
N ALA A 116 -3.82 -23.29 -5.60
CA ALA A 116 -2.83 -22.26 -5.32
C ALA A 116 -3.08 -21.57 -3.97
N GLY A 117 -2.02 -20.97 -3.42
CA GLY A 117 -2.13 -20.01 -2.32
C GLY A 117 -2.73 -18.69 -2.78
N ASP A 118 -2.84 -17.74 -1.86
CA ASP A 118 -3.29 -16.38 -2.12
C ASP A 118 -2.12 -15.40 -2.15
N LEU A 119 -2.30 -14.29 -2.86
CA LEU A 119 -1.36 -13.17 -2.85
C LEU A 119 -1.91 -12.07 -1.95
N PHE A 120 -1.15 -11.66 -0.95
CA PHE A 120 -1.45 -10.51 -0.09
C PHE A 120 -0.55 -9.34 -0.48
N LEU A 121 -1.16 -8.24 -0.88
CA LEU A 121 -0.45 -6.98 -1.12
C LEU A 121 -0.43 -6.18 0.17
N VAL A 122 0.76 -5.91 0.68
CA VAL A 122 0.95 -5.04 1.85
C VAL A 122 1.23 -3.65 1.34
N ILE A 123 0.29 -2.74 1.55
CA ILE A 123 0.35 -1.39 1.00
C ILE A 123 1.18 -0.49 1.92
N THR A 124 2.09 0.28 1.32
CA THR A 124 2.79 1.39 1.96
C THR A 124 2.51 2.67 1.19
N VAL A 125 1.94 3.68 1.85
CA VAL A 125 1.70 4.99 1.24
C VAL A 125 2.94 5.85 1.40
N ARG A 126 3.41 6.45 0.30
CA ARG A 126 4.55 7.38 0.32
C ARG A 126 4.21 8.63 1.12
N PRO A 127 5.14 9.16 1.93
CA PRO A 127 5.00 10.49 2.50
C PRO A 127 4.75 11.52 1.39
N HIS A 128 3.82 12.44 1.63
CA HIS A 128 3.47 13.49 0.67
C HIS A 128 3.99 14.85 1.18
N SER A 129 4.49 15.69 0.27
CA SER A 129 5.14 16.96 0.63
C SER A 129 4.17 18.03 1.16
N GLN A 130 2.91 18.01 0.72
CA GLN A 130 1.90 19.01 1.09
C GLN A 130 0.83 18.49 2.06
N PHE A 131 0.75 17.17 2.25
CA PHE A 131 -0.36 16.55 2.97
C PHE A 131 0.17 15.52 3.97
N GLU A 132 -0.28 15.64 5.20
CA GLU A 132 -0.10 14.63 6.23
C GLU A 132 -1.43 13.90 6.43
N ARG A 133 -1.45 12.57 6.27
CA ARG A 133 -2.66 11.75 6.47
C ARG A 133 -2.72 11.25 7.91
N LYS A 134 -3.82 11.52 8.61
CA LYS A 134 -4.14 10.92 9.93
C LYS A 134 -5.53 10.28 9.85
N GLY A 135 -5.55 8.95 9.75
CA GLY A 135 -6.78 8.21 9.46
C GLY A 135 -7.34 8.63 8.10
N GLU A 136 -8.59 9.10 8.08
CA GLU A 136 -9.23 9.61 6.86
C GLU A 136 -9.06 11.11 6.65
N ASN A 137 -8.53 11.82 7.64
CA ASN A 137 -8.33 13.25 7.54
C ASN A 137 -6.95 13.56 6.95
N LEU A 138 -6.92 14.65 6.21
CA LEU A 138 -5.70 15.21 5.64
C LEU A 138 -5.39 16.53 6.33
N TYR A 139 -4.11 16.78 6.57
CA TYR A 139 -3.62 18.01 7.17
C TYR A 139 -2.69 18.68 6.18
N THR A 140 -2.87 19.99 5.99
CA THR A 140 -2.02 20.79 5.12
C THR A 140 -1.81 22.16 5.72
N GLU A 141 -0.63 22.74 5.49
CA GLU A 141 -0.35 24.12 5.86
C GLU A 141 -0.64 25.04 4.68
N VAL A 142 -1.48 26.05 4.92
CA VAL A 142 -1.91 27.00 3.89
C VAL A 142 -1.18 28.31 4.14
N PRO A 143 -0.30 28.75 3.22
CA PRO A 143 0.33 30.05 3.32
C PRO A 143 -0.72 31.14 3.13
N VAL A 144 -0.84 32.04 4.12
CA VAL A 144 -1.76 33.17 4.10
C VAL A 144 -0.94 34.46 4.18
N PRO A 145 -1.04 35.38 3.21
CA PRO A 145 -0.37 36.67 3.30
C PRO A 145 -0.80 37.44 4.56
N LEU A 146 0.13 38.14 5.21
CA LEU A 146 -0.16 38.95 6.41
C LEU A 146 -1.37 39.88 6.23
N THR A 147 -1.48 40.54 5.07
CA THR A 147 -2.61 41.43 4.76
C THR A 147 -3.94 40.70 4.78
N VAL A 148 -4.02 39.50 4.21
CA VAL A 148 -5.24 38.67 4.20
C VAL A 148 -5.56 38.13 5.60
N ALA A 149 -4.54 37.77 6.39
CA ALA A 149 -4.75 37.33 7.76
C ALA A 149 -5.33 38.46 8.65
N VAL A 150 -4.86 39.70 8.46
CA VAL A 150 -5.30 40.86 9.22
C VAL A 150 -6.65 41.39 8.73
N LEU A 151 -6.79 41.63 7.42
CA LEU A 151 -7.94 42.28 6.79
C LEU A 151 -9.03 41.31 6.33
N GLY A 152 -8.80 40.01 6.48
CA GLY A 152 -9.66 38.99 5.91
C GLY A 152 -9.53 38.92 4.39
N GLY A 153 -10.17 37.91 3.79
CA GLY A 153 -10.16 37.71 2.36
C GLY A 153 -10.33 36.24 2.00
N GLU A 154 -9.77 35.85 0.86
CA GLU A 154 -9.84 34.47 0.36
C GLU A 154 -8.46 33.98 -0.06
N VAL A 155 -8.16 32.71 0.25
CA VAL A 155 -6.94 32.03 -0.18
C VAL A 155 -7.28 30.70 -0.84
N GLN A 156 -6.36 30.19 -1.66
CA GLN A 156 -6.57 28.91 -2.35
C GLN A 156 -5.89 27.76 -1.60
N VAL A 157 -6.68 26.76 -1.22
CA VAL A 157 -6.22 25.54 -0.54
C VAL A 157 -6.06 24.42 -1.57
N PRO A 158 -4.88 23.77 -1.66
CA PRO A 158 -4.72 22.60 -2.52
C PRO A 158 -5.51 21.41 -1.97
N THR A 159 -5.99 20.55 -2.86
CA THR A 159 -6.64 19.28 -2.51
C THR A 159 -5.88 18.11 -3.12
N VAL A 160 -6.03 16.91 -2.56
CA VAL A 160 -5.39 15.68 -3.11
C VAL A 160 -5.89 15.34 -4.52
N LYS A 161 -7.04 15.85 -4.94
CA LYS A 161 -7.52 15.71 -6.33
C LYS A 161 -6.74 16.56 -7.34
N GLY A 162 -5.85 17.45 -6.89
CA GLY A 162 -5.18 18.45 -7.72
C GLY A 162 -6.00 19.73 -7.94
N THR A 163 -7.28 19.76 -7.52
CA THR A 163 -8.10 20.97 -7.54
C THR A 163 -7.70 21.95 -6.42
N ARG A 164 -8.00 23.24 -6.60
CA ARG A 164 -7.82 24.26 -5.56
C ARG A 164 -9.18 24.78 -5.11
N LEU A 165 -9.39 24.86 -3.80
CA LEU A 165 -10.63 25.36 -3.21
C LEU A 165 -10.42 26.75 -2.62
N ALA A 166 -11.39 27.64 -2.79
CA ALA A 166 -11.40 28.93 -2.12
C ALA A 166 -11.72 28.73 -0.63
N LEU A 167 -10.84 29.20 0.24
CA LEU A 167 -11.02 29.25 1.68
C LEU A 167 -11.15 30.71 2.12
N LYS A 168 -12.30 31.05 2.69
CA LYS A 168 -12.55 32.36 3.26
C LYS A 168 -11.84 32.49 4.61
N ILE A 169 -10.97 33.48 4.71
CA ILE A 169 -10.22 33.84 5.90
C ILE A 169 -10.92 35.02 6.58
N PRO A 170 -11.41 34.85 7.83
CA PRO A 170 -11.90 35.97 8.63
C PRO A 170 -10.79 36.97 8.96
N GLU A 171 -11.18 38.21 9.19
CA GLU A 171 -10.30 39.25 9.75
C GLU A 171 -9.64 38.81 11.06
N ALA A 172 -8.45 39.36 11.32
CA ALA A 172 -7.64 39.08 12.51
C ALA A 172 -7.38 37.57 12.76
N THR A 173 -7.29 36.76 11.70
CA THR A 173 -6.99 35.34 11.81
C THR A 173 -5.56 35.12 12.28
N GLN A 174 -5.42 34.34 13.35
CA GLN A 174 -4.13 34.03 13.96
C GLN A 174 -3.39 32.91 13.24
N ASN A 175 -2.06 32.93 13.35
CA ASN A 175 -1.21 31.87 12.85
C ASN A 175 -1.53 30.53 13.55
N GLY A 176 -1.52 29.43 12.80
CA GLY A 176 -1.86 28.10 13.30
C GLY A 176 -3.35 27.82 13.46
N ARG A 177 -4.25 28.79 13.21
CA ARG A 177 -5.70 28.54 13.19
C ARG A 177 -6.03 27.48 12.14
N GLU A 178 -6.84 26.50 12.52
CA GLU A 178 -7.26 25.42 11.63
C GLU A 178 -8.66 25.68 11.05
N PHE A 179 -8.79 25.47 9.75
CA PHE A 179 -10.06 25.47 9.03
C PHE A 179 -10.36 24.08 8.51
N ARG A 180 -11.57 23.60 8.77
CA ARG A 180 -12.04 22.28 8.37
C ARG A 180 -12.85 22.38 7.07
N LEU A 181 -12.33 21.78 6.01
CA LEU A 181 -13.03 21.62 4.73
C LEU A 181 -13.66 20.22 4.69
N LYS A 182 -14.97 20.18 4.92
CA LYS A 182 -15.72 18.91 5.06
C LYS A 182 -15.69 18.09 3.77
N GLY A 183 -15.45 16.79 3.90
CA GLY A 183 -15.47 15.83 2.79
C GLY A 183 -14.30 15.95 1.80
N GLN A 184 -13.27 16.73 2.14
CA GLN A 184 -12.08 16.93 1.30
C GLN A 184 -10.87 16.09 1.75
N GLY A 185 -11.06 15.17 2.70
CA GLY A 185 -10.05 14.20 3.16
C GLY A 185 -10.04 12.93 2.31
N MET A 186 -9.43 11.86 2.83
CA MET A 186 -9.33 10.56 2.16
C MET A 186 -10.68 9.81 2.15
N PRO A 187 -10.95 9.01 1.12
CA PRO A 187 -12.10 8.11 1.13
C PRO A 187 -11.89 6.96 2.12
N LYS A 188 -12.97 6.54 2.77
CA LYS A 188 -12.97 5.30 3.56
C LYS A 188 -12.76 4.09 2.66
N LEU A 189 -11.98 3.12 3.14
CA LEU A 189 -11.81 1.84 2.48
C LEU A 189 -13.18 1.14 2.35
N GLY A 190 -13.53 0.71 1.13
CA GLY A 190 -14.83 0.09 0.85
C GLY A 190 -15.96 1.08 0.52
N GLY A 191 -15.69 2.40 0.57
CA GLY A 191 -16.50 3.44 -0.10
C GLY A 191 -17.41 4.29 0.80
N GLY A 192 -18.07 5.24 0.13
CA GLY A 192 -19.22 6.02 0.61
C GLY A 192 -18.90 7.37 1.26
N ALA A 193 -17.99 7.41 2.23
CA ALA A 193 -17.70 8.62 3.00
C ALA A 193 -16.24 9.06 2.84
N PHE A 194 -16.05 10.37 2.84
CA PHE A 194 -14.74 11.01 2.87
C PHE A 194 -14.48 11.58 4.26
N GLY A 195 -13.22 11.56 4.68
CA GLY A 195 -12.76 12.38 5.79
C GLY A 195 -12.71 13.86 5.40
N ASP A 196 -12.05 14.66 6.24
CA ASP A 196 -11.96 16.10 6.08
C ASP A 196 -10.52 16.56 5.78
N LEU A 197 -10.40 17.72 5.12
CA LEU A 197 -9.13 18.42 4.99
C LEU A 197 -9.05 19.50 6.06
N ILE A 198 -8.01 19.43 6.88
CA ILE A 198 -7.69 20.40 7.91
C ILE A 198 -6.59 21.31 7.35
N ALA A 199 -6.99 22.53 7.02
CA ALA A 199 -6.10 23.59 6.54
C ALA A 199 -5.62 24.42 7.73
N LYS A 200 -4.37 24.23 8.11
CA LYS A 200 -3.72 25.02 9.17
C LYS A 200 -3.13 26.28 8.54
N VAL A 201 -3.53 27.45 9.03
CA VAL A 201 -3.01 28.73 8.53
C VAL A 201 -1.54 28.87 8.92
N ASN A 202 -0.71 29.21 7.93
CA ASN A 202 0.66 29.67 8.12
C ASN A 202 0.76 31.11 7.59
N VAL A 203 0.80 32.10 8.47
CA VAL A 203 0.88 33.51 8.08
C VAL A 203 2.29 33.82 7.56
N VAL A 204 2.37 34.23 6.31
CA VAL A 204 3.63 34.56 5.63
C VAL A 204 3.87 36.07 5.71
N LEU A 205 5.04 36.43 6.25
CA LEU A 205 5.52 37.81 6.30
C LEU A 205 6.22 38.20 4.98
N PRO A 206 6.19 39.48 4.59
CA PRO A 206 6.95 39.93 3.43
C PRO A 206 8.46 39.78 3.66
N GLU A 207 9.19 39.30 2.66
CA GLU A 207 10.65 39.11 2.75
C GLU A 207 11.42 40.43 2.71
N LYS A 208 10.89 41.42 1.98
CA LYS A 208 11.47 42.75 1.80
C LYS A 208 10.35 43.78 1.89
N LEU A 209 10.69 44.95 2.44
CA LEU A 209 9.79 46.09 2.57
C LEU A 209 10.29 47.25 1.72
N THR A 210 9.40 47.89 0.98
CA THR A 210 9.63 49.20 0.36
C THR A 210 9.66 50.31 1.42
N ASP A 211 10.12 51.51 1.05
CA ASP A 211 10.13 52.66 1.97
C ASP A 211 8.71 53.08 2.38
N ASP A 212 7.76 53.00 1.45
CA ASP A 212 6.35 53.27 1.70
C ASP A 212 5.75 52.22 2.65
N GLU A 213 5.97 50.93 2.39
CA GLU A 213 5.49 49.85 3.26
C GLU A 213 6.06 49.99 4.68
N ARG A 214 7.37 50.28 4.80
CA ARG A 214 8.02 50.52 6.09
C ARG A 214 7.38 51.69 6.84
N THR A 215 7.04 52.76 6.13
CA THR A 215 6.36 53.93 6.71
C THR A 215 4.98 53.54 7.24
N LEU A 216 4.20 52.78 6.47
CA LEU A 216 2.88 52.29 6.88
C LEU A 216 2.96 51.37 8.12
N TYR A 217 3.92 50.44 8.17
CA TYR A 217 4.10 49.57 9.34
C TYR A 217 4.50 50.35 10.59
N LYS A 218 5.34 51.39 10.47
CA LYS A 218 5.69 52.27 11.60
C LYS A 218 4.46 53.02 12.13
N GLN A 219 3.65 53.58 11.23
CA GLN A 219 2.40 54.24 11.62
C GLN A 219 1.45 53.28 12.33
N LEU A 220 1.27 52.07 11.79
CA LEU A 220 0.45 51.02 12.40
C LEU A 220 0.96 50.63 13.80
N ALA A 221 2.28 50.53 13.98
CA ALA A 221 2.89 50.21 15.26
C ALA A 221 2.55 51.24 16.34
N VAL A 222 2.60 52.54 16.01
CA VAL A 222 2.21 53.63 16.93
C VAL A 222 0.72 53.58 17.27
N LEU A 223 -0.14 53.30 16.28
CA LEU A 223 -1.59 53.17 16.52
C LEU A 223 -1.91 52.00 17.45
N ARG A 224 -1.19 50.88 17.32
CA ARG A 224 -1.38 49.69 18.16
C ARG A 224 -0.80 49.85 19.56
N SER A 225 0.25 50.64 19.76
CA SER A 225 0.83 50.88 21.10
C SER A 225 -0.04 51.79 21.97
N ASN A 226 -0.95 52.55 21.35
CA ASN A 226 -1.86 53.46 22.04
C ASN A 226 -3.24 52.84 22.31
N GLN A 227 -3.43 51.56 21.98
CA GLN A 227 -4.60 50.74 22.33
C GLN A 227 -4.27 49.85 23.53
#